data_AF-A0A7W0MWY8-F1
#
_entry.id   AF-A0A7W0MWY8-F1
#
_cell.length_a   1.000
_cell.length_b   1.000
_cell.length_c   1.000
_cell.angle_alpha   90.00
_cell.angle_beta   90.00
_cell.angle_gamma   90.00
#
_symmetry.space_group_name_H-M   'P 1'
#
loop_
_entity.id
_entity.type
_entity.pdbx_description
1 polymer ?
#
loop_
_entity_poly.entity_id
_entity_poly.type
_entity_poly.pdbx_seq_one_letter_code
_entity_poly.pdbx_strand_id
1 'polypeptide(L)'
;REVEKLAIELGPQARITAEEVEAAAAHSSERQVWGLVDSLVAGDGPAATRAFLQLRGQGESVARLAPLLARRVREVLAIALRLGEGEAPPQIKATLKMNPWAADRRIVEARGSDPDRLRRALEDLAVLELATHGASELSDDTEAVRAIVRIAA
;
A
#
# COMPACT_ATOMS: atom_id res chain seq x y z
N ARG A 1 -10.48 -0.16 -16.35
CA ARG A 1 -9.68 -0.09 -17.59
C ARG A 1 -9.03 -1.43 -17.98
N GLU A 2 -8.66 -2.31 -17.04
CA GLU A 2 -8.06 -3.61 -17.41
C GLU A 2 -8.97 -4.55 -18.22
N VAL A 3 -10.28 -4.54 -17.98
CA VAL A 3 -11.25 -5.36 -18.76
C VAL A 3 -11.34 -4.89 -20.22
N GLU A 4 -11.29 -3.57 -20.46
CA GLU A 4 -11.31 -3.01 -21.82
C GLU A 4 -10.01 -3.34 -22.58
N LYS A 5 -8.87 -3.36 -21.88
CA LYS A 5 -7.57 -3.71 -22.45
C LYS A 5 -7.54 -5.18 -22.88
N LEU A 6 -8.05 -6.09 -22.05
CA LEU A 6 -8.21 -7.51 -22.37
C LEU A 6 -9.18 -7.75 -23.54
N ALA A 7 -10.28 -6.99 -23.62
CA ALA A 7 -11.23 -7.08 -24.73
C ALA A 7 -10.62 -6.64 -26.08
N ILE A 8 -9.70 -5.66 -26.06
CA ILE A 8 -8.97 -5.22 -27.26
C ILE A 8 -7.91 -6.26 -27.66
N GLU A 9 -7.21 -6.87 -26.70
CA GLU A 9 -6.13 -7.82 -26.96
C GLU A 9 -6.64 -9.16 -27.50
N LEU A 10 -7.81 -9.62 -27.04
CA LEU A 10 -8.34 -10.96 -27.37
C LEU A 10 -9.44 -10.92 -28.46
N GLY A 11 -9.94 -9.73 -28.81
CA GLY A 11 -10.95 -9.51 -29.85
C GLY A 11 -12.42 -9.63 -29.36
N PRO A 12 -13.39 -9.18 -30.18
CA PRO A 12 -14.78 -8.93 -29.76
C PRO A 12 -15.62 -10.16 -29.38
N GLN A 13 -15.08 -11.38 -29.48
CA GLN A 13 -15.75 -12.62 -29.06
C GLN A 13 -14.95 -13.44 -28.03
N ALA A 14 -13.89 -12.86 -27.46
CA ALA A 14 -13.08 -13.56 -26.49
C ALA A 14 -13.82 -13.77 -25.16
N ARG A 15 -13.81 -15.02 -24.69
CA ARG A 15 -14.19 -15.36 -23.32
C ARG A 15 -12.92 -15.35 -22.48
N ILE A 16 -12.85 -14.43 -21.53
CA ILE A 16 -11.72 -14.31 -20.60
C ILE A 16 -12.01 -15.23 -19.41
N THR A 17 -11.11 -16.15 -19.15
CA THR A 17 -11.15 -17.04 -17.98
C THR A 17 -10.71 -16.31 -16.72
N ALA A 18 -11.10 -16.84 -15.54
CA ALA A 18 -10.65 -16.28 -14.28
C ALA A 18 -9.11 -16.31 -14.16
N GLU A 19 -8.47 -17.37 -14.67
CA GLU A 19 -7.00 -17.47 -14.70
C GLU A 19 -6.35 -16.37 -15.55
N GLU A 20 -6.92 -16.01 -16.70
CA GLU A 20 -6.41 -14.94 -17.57
C GLU A 20 -6.61 -13.55 -16.94
N VAL A 21 -7.73 -13.32 -16.25
CA VAL A 21 -7.93 -12.10 -15.48
C VAL A 21 -6.93 -12.01 -14.33
N GLU A 22 -6.69 -13.12 -13.61
CA GLU A 22 -5.71 -13.17 -12.53
C GLU A 22 -4.30 -12.91 -13.04
N ALA A 23 -3.91 -13.53 -14.17
CA ALA A 23 -2.62 -13.31 -14.81
C ALA A 23 -2.47 -11.85 -15.23
N ALA A 24 -3.44 -11.25 -15.92
CA ALA A 24 -3.34 -9.85 -16.35
C ALA A 24 -3.33 -8.88 -15.15
N ALA A 25 -4.17 -9.12 -14.16
CA ALA A 25 -4.30 -8.24 -13.00
C ALA A 25 -3.16 -8.41 -11.98
N ALA A 26 -2.44 -9.54 -11.95
CA ALA A 26 -1.22 -9.72 -11.17
C ALA A 26 -0.09 -8.75 -11.59
N HIS A 27 -0.11 -8.30 -12.86
CA HIS A 27 0.87 -7.38 -13.41
C HIS A 27 0.47 -5.91 -13.31
N SER A 28 -0.69 -5.56 -12.74
CA SER A 28 -1.06 -4.16 -12.62
C SER A 28 -0.24 -3.47 -11.53
N SER A 29 0.42 -2.37 -11.88
CA SER A 29 1.24 -1.60 -10.92
C SER A 29 0.40 -1.09 -9.76
N GLU A 30 -0.88 -0.77 -9.99
CA GLU A 30 -1.83 -0.42 -8.94
C GLU A 30 -2.03 -1.55 -7.92
N ARG A 31 -2.20 -2.81 -8.35
CA ARG A 31 -2.32 -3.95 -7.42
C ARG A 31 -1.03 -4.20 -6.63
N GLN A 32 0.13 -4.00 -7.26
CA GLN A 32 1.41 -4.19 -6.59
C GLN A 32 1.74 -3.08 -5.60
N VAL A 33 1.31 -1.83 -5.87
CA VAL A 33 1.35 -0.75 -4.88
C VAL A 33 0.53 -1.13 -3.66
N TRP A 34 -0.67 -1.72 -3.84
CA TRP A 34 -1.46 -2.22 -2.71
C TRP A 34 -0.72 -3.31 -1.93
N GLY A 35 -0.03 -4.23 -2.61
CA GLY A 35 0.77 -5.27 -1.95
C GLY A 35 1.92 -4.72 -1.11
N LEU A 36 2.66 -3.72 -1.60
CA LEU A 36 3.71 -3.03 -0.84
C LEU A 36 3.14 -2.37 0.41
N VAL A 37 2.05 -1.64 0.23
CA VAL A 37 1.39 -0.91 1.29
C VAL A 37 0.84 -1.84 2.38
N ASP A 38 0.16 -2.92 1.98
CA ASP A 38 -0.39 -3.92 2.90
C ASP A 38 0.75 -4.59 3.71
N SER A 39 1.90 -4.87 3.08
CA SER A 39 3.07 -5.44 3.75
C SER A 39 3.70 -4.50 4.78
N LEU A 40 3.77 -3.19 4.50
CA LEU A 40 4.27 -2.18 5.46
C LEU A 40 3.34 -2.04 6.67
N VAL A 41 2.03 -2.05 6.45
CA VAL A 41 1.04 -2.02 7.53
C VAL A 41 1.11 -3.30 8.37
N ALA A 42 1.35 -4.46 7.75
CA ALA A 42 1.56 -5.70 8.49
C ALA A 42 2.90 -5.73 9.25
N GLY A 43 3.91 -5.01 8.76
CA GLY A 43 5.28 -5.03 9.31
C GLY A 43 6.08 -6.20 8.74
N ASP A 44 5.66 -6.73 7.59
CA ASP A 44 6.37 -7.78 6.89
C ASP A 44 7.45 -7.15 6.01
N GLY A 45 8.61 -6.90 6.61
CA GLY A 45 9.78 -6.33 5.94
C GLY A 45 10.23 -7.12 4.71
N PRO A 46 10.35 -8.46 4.78
CA PRO A 46 10.65 -9.28 3.61
C PRO A 46 9.64 -9.11 2.46
N ALA A 47 8.34 -9.13 2.74
CA ALA A 47 7.31 -8.93 1.72
C ALA A 47 7.32 -7.50 1.16
N ALA A 48 7.45 -6.50 2.03
CA ALA A 48 7.54 -5.09 1.63
C ALA A 48 8.75 -4.84 0.73
N THR A 49 9.92 -5.40 1.06
CA THR A 49 11.14 -5.26 0.25
C THR A 49 10.96 -5.89 -1.14
N ARG A 50 10.39 -7.10 -1.22
CA ARG A 50 10.11 -7.75 -2.51
C ARG A 50 9.14 -6.94 -3.36
N ALA A 51 8.03 -6.50 -2.78
CA ALA A 51 7.02 -5.70 -3.48
C ALA A 51 7.59 -4.36 -3.96
N PHE A 52 8.42 -3.70 -3.16
CA PHE A 52 9.13 -2.49 -3.54
C PHE A 52 10.05 -2.72 -4.75
N LEU A 53 10.92 -3.73 -4.69
CA LEU A 53 11.84 -4.03 -5.80
C LEU A 53 11.10 -4.37 -7.10
N GLN A 54 9.96 -5.06 -7.00
CA GLN A 54 9.11 -5.36 -8.16
C GLN A 54 8.54 -4.10 -8.81
N LEU A 55 8.02 -3.17 -7.99
CA LEU A 55 7.54 -1.87 -8.46
C LEU A 55 8.66 -1.03 -9.09
N ARG A 56 9.86 -1.05 -8.49
CA ARG A 56 11.03 -0.38 -9.05
C ARG A 56 11.44 -0.98 -10.40
N GLY A 57 11.40 -2.30 -10.55
CA GLY A 57 11.61 -2.98 -11.83
C GLY A 57 10.60 -2.61 -12.92
N GLN A 58 9.43 -2.09 -12.55
CA GLN A 58 8.41 -1.57 -13.48
C GLN A 58 8.53 -0.08 -13.76
N GLY A 59 9.56 0.59 -13.22
CA GLY A 59 9.81 2.01 -13.43
C GLY A 59 9.09 2.94 -12.45
N GLU A 60 8.45 2.41 -11.40
CA GLU A 60 7.70 3.22 -10.44
C GLU A 60 8.61 4.05 -9.56
N SER A 61 8.54 5.39 -9.62
CA SER A 61 9.46 6.24 -8.85
C SER A 61 9.15 6.24 -7.35
N VAL A 62 10.19 6.31 -6.52
CA VAL A 62 10.04 6.40 -5.06
C VAL A 62 9.26 7.65 -4.67
N ALA A 63 9.52 8.79 -5.33
CA ALA A 63 8.78 10.03 -5.15
C ALA A 63 7.26 9.87 -5.36
N ARG A 64 6.83 8.99 -6.28
CA ARG A 64 5.41 8.69 -6.49
C ARG A 64 4.85 7.75 -5.41
N LEU A 65 5.66 6.81 -4.94
CA LEU A 65 5.27 5.80 -3.96
C LEU A 65 5.15 6.39 -2.54
N ALA A 66 6.15 7.14 -2.08
CA ALA A 66 6.24 7.66 -0.71
C ALA A 66 4.93 8.30 -0.18
N PRO A 67 4.29 9.27 -0.87
CA PRO A 67 3.06 9.88 -0.39
C PRO A 67 1.86 8.89 -0.37
N LEU A 68 1.84 7.88 -1.26
CA LEU A 68 0.80 6.85 -1.26
C LEU A 68 0.94 5.93 -0.04
N LEU A 69 2.17 5.54 0.30
CA LEU A 69 2.47 4.75 1.51
C LEU A 69 2.06 5.53 2.76
N ALA A 70 2.50 6.79 2.87
CA ALA A 70 2.21 7.65 4.01
C ALA A 70 0.69 7.86 4.20
N ARG A 71 -0.05 8.08 3.10
CA ARG A 71 -1.50 8.18 3.13
C ARG A 71 -2.15 6.91 3.68
N ARG A 72 -1.73 5.72 3.26
CA ARG A 72 -2.30 4.47 3.78
C ARG A 72 -2.01 4.32 5.26
N VAL A 73 -0.75 4.43 5.68
CA VAL A 73 -0.35 4.24 7.08
C VAL A 73 -1.13 5.20 7.98
N ARG A 74 -1.28 6.47 7.57
CA ARG A 74 -2.08 7.46 8.30
C ARG A 74 -3.55 7.06 8.46
N GLU A 75 -4.14 6.48 7.43
CA GLU A 75 -5.54 6.03 7.48
C GLU A 75 -5.73 4.77 8.34
N VAL A 76 -4.80 3.81 8.31
CA VAL A 76 -4.81 2.67 9.25
C VAL A 76 -4.64 3.16 10.68
N LEU A 77 -3.68 4.06 10.92
CA LEU A 77 -3.44 4.65 12.24
C LEU A 77 -4.70 5.34 12.76
N ALA A 78 -5.36 6.18 11.95
CA ALA A 78 -6.58 6.86 12.36
C ALA A 78 -7.70 5.88 12.80
N ILE A 79 -7.83 4.75 12.10
CA ILE A 79 -8.80 3.71 12.47
C ILE A 79 -8.35 2.99 13.75
N ALA A 80 -7.05 2.68 13.89
CA ALA A 80 -6.50 1.99 15.05
C ALA A 80 -6.67 2.83 16.33
N LEU A 81 -6.50 4.15 16.25
CA LEU A 81 -6.73 5.07 17.37
C LEU A 81 -8.19 5.06 17.83
N ARG A 82 -9.14 5.17 16.89
CA ARG A 82 -10.57 5.13 17.19
C ARG A 82 -11.01 3.81 17.81
N LEU A 83 -10.45 2.69 17.32
CA LEU A 83 -10.65 1.37 17.92
C LEU A 83 -10.10 1.33 19.36
N GLY A 84 -8.92 1.91 19.59
CA GLY A 84 -8.30 2.03 20.93
C GLY A 84 -9.11 2.91 21.90
N GLU A 85 -9.83 3.90 21.38
CA GLU A 85 -10.78 4.73 22.13
C GLU A 85 -12.12 4.02 22.41
N GLY A 86 -12.30 2.78 21.91
CA GLY A 86 -13.48 1.96 22.17
C GLY A 86 -14.62 2.15 21.16
N GLU A 87 -14.40 2.88 20.07
CA GLU A 87 -15.43 3.04 19.04
C GLU A 87 -15.72 1.72 18.30
N ALA A 88 -17.00 1.40 18.09
CA ALA A 88 -17.37 0.13 17.48
C ALA A 88 -17.06 0.13 15.97
N PRO A 89 -16.59 -0.98 15.39
CA PRO A 89 -16.26 -1.09 13.97
C PRO A 89 -17.37 -0.66 13.00
N PRO A 90 -18.66 -0.95 13.24
CA PRO A 90 -19.73 -0.46 12.37
C PRO A 90 -19.84 1.07 12.35
N GLN A 91 -19.58 1.74 13.48
CA GLN A 91 -19.57 3.21 13.58
C GLN A 91 -18.40 3.79 12.79
N ILE A 92 -17.21 3.20 12.95
CA ILE A 92 -16.03 3.59 12.17
C ILE A 92 -16.31 3.38 10.68
N LYS A 93 -16.78 2.20 10.27
CA LYS A 93 -17.10 1.85 8.88
C LYS A 93 -18.03 2.86 8.23
N ALA A 94 -19.07 3.32 8.94
CA ALA A 94 -20.03 4.31 8.43
C ALA A 94 -19.40 5.66 8.07
N THR A 95 -18.25 6.01 8.65
CA THR A 95 -17.52 7.26 8.36
C THR A 95 -16.50 7.14 7.22
N LEU A 96 -16.15 5.91 6.82
CA LEU A 96 -15.14 5.67 5.81
C LEU A 96 -15.72 5.90 4.41
N LYS A 97 -15.10 6.79 3.63
CA LYS A 97 -15.48 7.12 2.24
C LYS A 97 -14.95 6.07 1.25
N MET A 98 -15.24 4.80 1.48
CA MET A 98 -14.82 3.68 0.61
C MET A 98 -15.87 2.59 0.54
N ASN A 99 -15.72 1.62 -0.37
CA ASN A 99 -16.66 0.52 -0.48
C ASN A 99 -16.63 -0.39 0.78
N PRO A 100 -17.73 -1.14 1.08
CA PRO A 100 -17.84 -1.91 2.31
C PRO A 100 -16.71 -2.93 2.53
N TRP A 101 -16.27 -3.61 1.46
CA TRP A 101 -15.22 -4.61 1.53
C TRP A 101 -13.85 -3.99 1.88
N ALA A 102 -13.52 -2.86 1.26
CA ALA A 102 -12.28 -2.12 1.55
C ALA A 102 -12.27 -1.59 2.99
N ALA A 103 -13.43 -1.13 3.48
CA ALA A 103 -13.58 -0.66 4.84
C ALA A 103 -13.39 -1.79 5.87
N ASP A 104 -14.00 -2.96 5.62
CA ASP A 104 -13.82 -4.12 6.49
C ASP A 104 -12.35 -4.54 6.55
N ARG A 105 -11.68 -4.60 5.39
CA ARG A 105 -10.26 -4.93 5.31
C ARG A 105 -9.41 -3.93 6.10
N ARG A 106 -9.71 -2.63 5.98
CA ARG A 106 -8.99 -1.58 6.71
C ARG A 106 -9.15 -1.66 8.22
N ILE A 107 -10.34 -2.01 8.68
CA ILE A 107 -10.63 -2.22 10.10
C ILE A 107 -9.87 -3.45 10.62
N VAL A 108 -9.79 -4.53 9.84
CA VAL A 108 -9.02 -5.73 10.19
C VAL A 108 -7.54 -5.40 10.33
N GLU A 109 -6.95 -4.70 9.36
CA GLU A 109 -5.56 -4.24 9.42
C GLU A 109 -5.29 -3.38 10.67
N ALA A 110 -6.16 -2.40 10.93
CA ALA A 110 -6.02 -1.49 12.06
C ALA A 110 -6.11 -2.22 13.41
N ARG A 111 -6.99 -3.22 13.53
CA ARG A 111 -7.08 -4.06 14.74
C ARG A 111 -5.82 -4.88 15.01
N GLY A 112 -5.17 -5.36 13.95
CA GLY A 112 -3.94 -6.16 14.05
C GLY A 112 -2.67 -5.34 14.17
N SER A 113 -2.76 -4.00 14.15
CA SER A 113 -1.61 -3.10 14.13
C SER A 113 -1.33 -2.51 15.51
N ASP A 114 -0.06 -2.18 15.77
CA ASP A 114 0.36 -1.34 16.88
C ASP A 114 0.33 0.15 16.46
N PRO A 115 -0.51 1.01 17.08
CA PRO A 115 -0.54 2.44 16.77
C PRO A 115 0.80 3.15 16.92
N ASP A 116 1.64 2.77 17.89
CA ASP A 116 2.95 3.39 18.07
C ASP A 116 3.92 2.99 16.94
N ARG A 117 3.86 1.75 16.47
CA ARG A 117 4.60 1.32 15.28
C ARG A 117 4.14 2.08 14.04
N LEU A 118 2.83 2.27 13.85
CA LEU A 118 2.31 3.03 12.72
C LEU A 118 2.70 4.51 12.76
N ARG A 119 2.81 5.12 13.96
CA ARG A 119 3.34 6.49 14.12
C ARG A 119 4.80 6.58 13.68
N ARG A 120 5.66 5.70 14.20
CA ARG A 120 7.08 5.63 13.79
C ARG A 120 7.21 5.39 12.28
N ALA A 121 6.38 4.51 11.73
CA ALA A 121 6.38 4.26 10.30
C ALA A 121 6.00 5.51 9.48
N LEU A 122 5.08 6.33 9.97
CA LEU A 122 4.72 7.58 9.32
C LEU A 122 5.85 8.62 9.37
N GLU A 123 6.61 8.66 10.47
CA GLU A 123 7.81 9.50 10.59
C GLU A 123 8.90 9.05 9.59
N ASP A 124 9.15 7.75 9.50
CA ASP A 124 10.10 7.19 8.53
C ASP A 124 9.70 7.47 7.08
N LEU A 125 8.42 7.39 6.77
CA LEU A 125 7.88 7.72 5.44
C LEU A 125 7.97 9.22 5.14
N ALA A 126 7.82 10.08 6.14
CA ALA A 126 8.03 11.52 5.97
C ALA A 126 9.50 11.86 5.69
N VAL A 127 10.44 11.19 6.36
CA VAL A 127 11.88 11.30 6.07
C VAL A 127 12.18 10.84 4.64
N LEU A 128 11.60 9.71 4.22
CA LEU A 128 11.73 9.24 2.84
C LEU A 128 11.18 10.25 1.82
N GLU A 129 10.00 10.82 2.09
CA GLU A 129 9.40 11.82 1.22
C GLU A 129 10.31 13.04 1.08
N LEU A 130 10.88 13.56 2.18
CA LEU A 130 11.85 14.65 2.12
C LEU A 130 13.12 14.28 1.33
N ALA A 131 13.64 13.06 1.51
CA ALA A 131 14.80 12.58 0.75
C ALA A 131 14.55 12.63 -0.76
N THR A 132 13.37 12.22 -1.21
CA THR A 132 13.00 12.29 -2.65
C THR A 132 12.88 13.72 -3.20
N HIS A 133 12.89 14.74 -2.32
CA HIS A 133 12.90 16.17 -2.67
C HIS A 133 14.30 16.79 -2.53
N GLY A 134 15.37 15.98 -2.45
CA GLY A 134 16.75 16.44 -2.39
C GLY A 134 17.30 16.65 -0.98
N ALA A 135 16.61 16.14 0.06
CA ALA A 135 17.13 16.19 1.43
C ALA A 135 18.16 15.09 1.75
N SER A 136 18.55 14.27 0.77
CA SER A 136 19.57 13.23 0.91
C SER A 136 20.52 13.20 -0.29
N GLU A 137 21.77 12.85 -0.02
CA GLU A 137 22.82 12.58 -1.01
C GLU A 137 22.78 11.11 -1.49
N LEU A 138 22.01 10.24 -0.81
CA LEU A 138 21.82 8.85 -1.21
C LEU A 138 20.79 8.77 -2.34
N SER A 139 20.83 7.67 -3.10
CA SER A 139 19.78 7.40 -4.07
C SER A 139 18.43 7.16 -3.38
N ASP A 140 17.36 7.61 -4.02
CA ASP A 140 15.98 7.36 -3.59
C ASP A 140 15.72 5.88 -3.26
N ASP A 141 16.28 4.96 -4.06
CA ASP A 141 16.12 3.52 -3.87
C ASP A 141 16.80 3.04 -2.58
N THR A 142 17.96 3.60 -2.26
CA THR A 142 18.66 3.28 -1.02
C THR A 142 17.88 3.80 0.18
N GLU A 143 17.36 5.02 0.11
CA GLU A 143 16.57 5.59 1.20
C GLU A 143 15.25 4.84 1.40
N ALA A 144 14.61 4.41 0.31
CA ALA A 144 13.41 3.60 0.37
C ALA A 144 13.64 2.26 1.07
N VAL A 145 14.71 1.54 0.70
CA VAL A 145 15.04 0.25 1.36
C VAL A 145 15.36 0.47 2.84
N ARG A 146 16.11 1.52 3.20
CA ARG A 146 16.39 1.84 4.61
C ARG A 146 15.11 2.16 5.38
N ALA A 147 14.19 2.92 4.79
CA ALA A 147 12.90 3.22 5.39
C ALA A 147 12.07 1.94 5.60
N ILE A 148 11.99 1.06 4.59
CA ILE A 148 11.27 -0.22 4.69
C ILE A 148 11.83 -1.07 5.85
N VAL A 149 13.15 -1.15 5.99
CA VAL A 149 13.79 -1.89 7.09
C VAL A 149 13.46 -1.30 8.45
N ARG A 150 13.45 0.03 8.60
CA ARG A 150 13.10 0.69 9.88
C ARG A 150 11.62 0.51 10.23
N ILE A 151 10.73 0.59 9.23
CA ILE A 151 9.28 0.40 9.41
C ILE A 151 8.93 -1.04 9.82
N ALA A 152 9.71 -2.01 9.35
CA ALA A 152 9.50 -3.43 9.61
C ALA A 152 10.24 -3.99 10.83
N ALA A 153 11.05 -3.17 11.51
CA ALA A 153 11.75 -3.54 12.75
C ALA A 153 10.83 -3.39 13.98
#